data_AF-A0A444U169-F1
#
_entry.id   AF-A0A444U169-F1
#
_cell.length_a   1.000
_cell.length_b   1.000
_cell.length_c   1.000
_cell.angle_alpha   90.00
_cell.angle_beta   90.00
_cell.angle_gamma   90.00
#
_symmetry.space_group_name_H-M   'P 1'
#
loop_
_entity.id
_entity.type
_entity.pdbx_description
1 polymer ?
#
loop_
_entity_poly.entity_id
_entity_poly.type
_entity_poly.pdbx_seq_one_letter_code
_entity_poly.pdbx_strand_id
1 'polypeptide(L)'
;MPIFHPRFGREFCDEPAQSRPGAHTRSDLLLSGRDWNTLIVGKLSHWIQADSEVKTIRKNSEAALVQELNFAAYLGLPAFMIPLRQENNANLARILLNHIHTGHHSSMFWISVPLMAAEDVRDDIIENEPINRKDDGTIEIGADLPSEAVIDKWLGEPIKAAILPTSIFLTNKKGFPVLSKLHQRIIFRLFKLDAQFIFTGSNRHSDKEFRSYLQYLQYLNENRPAPNSYEVFAKGYEDYLQSPLQAVYRCLLDRVPDEQKDTNTQVLMVLGAGRGPLVNASLRAAKQAERRIRVYAVEKNPNAVIT
;
A
#
# COMPACT_ATOMS: atom_id res chain seq x y z
N MET A 1 4.54 -15.27 -3.40
CA MET A 1 4.61 -16.45 -4.28
C MET A 1 3.23 -17.09 -4.43
N PRO A 2 2.97 -17.86 -5.50
CA PRO A 2 1.72 -18.62 -5.65
C PRO A 2 1.59 -19.70 -4.56
N ILE A 3 0.44 -19.75 -3.90
CA ILE A 3 0.11 -20.79 -2.90
C ILE A 3 -0.54 -22.02 -3.53
N PHE A 4 -0.98 -21.91 -4.78
CA PHE A 4 -1.33 -23.01 -5.68
C PHE A 4 -0.45 -22.89 -6.92
N HIS A 5 -0.19 -24.00 -7.61
CA HIS A 5 0.60 -23.92 -8.84
C HIS A 5 -0.14 -23.04 -9.87
N PRO A 6 0.50 -21.99 -10.43
CA PRO A 6 -0.21 -20.95 -11.17
C PRO A 6 -0.85 -21.45 -12.46
N ARG A 7 -0.33 -22.53 -13.07
CA ARG A 7 -0.93 -23.15 -14.26
C ARG A 7 -1.91 -24.29 -13.94
N PHE A 8 -2.13 -24.58 -12.67
CA PHE A 8 -3.02 -25.65 -12.24
C PHE A 8 -4.46 -25.12 -12.18
N GLY A 9 -5.10 -25.11 -13.35
CA GLY A 9 -6.53 -24.86 -13.50
C GLY A 9 -7.35 -25.92 -12.77
N ARG A 10 -8.36 -25.48 -12.00
CA ARG A 10 -9.21 -26.33 -11.16
C ARG A 10 -10.65 -26.18 -11.61
N GLU A 11 -11.31 -27.33 -11.82
CA GLU A 11 -12.71 -27.44 -12.19
C GLU A 11 -13.53 -27.74 -10.94
N PHE A 12 -14.67 -27.07 -10.77
CA PHE A 12 -15.54 -27.21 -9.60
C PHE A 12 -16.99 -27.54 -9.97
N CYS A 13 -17.35 -27.50 -11.25
CA CYS A 13 -18.70 -27.70 -11.74
C CYS A 13 -18.86 -29.04 -12.47
N ASP A 14 -17.92 -29.37 -13.37
CA ASP A 14 -18.12 -30.43 -14.38
C ASP A 14 -17.19 -31.64 -14.17
N GLU A 15 -17.75 -32.85 -14.31
CA GLU A 15 -17.01 -34.11 -14.29
C GLU A 15 -16.37 -34.43 -15.66
N PRO A 16 -15.24 -35.18 -15.71
CA PRO A 16 -14.55 -35.86 -14.60
C PRO A 16 -13.50 -34.98 -13.89
N ALA A 17 -13.32 -33.74 -14.34
CA ALA A 17 -12.22 -32.89 -13.89
C ALA A 17 -12.45 -32.35 -12.46
N GLN A 18 -13.71 -32.20 -12.04
CA GLN A 18 -14.09 -31.88 -10.67
C GLN A 18 -13.55 -32.92 -9.67
N SER A 19 -13.68 -34.21 -9.97
CA SER A 19 -13.22 -35.31 -9.12
C SER A 19 -11.73 -35.67 -9.30
N ARG A 20 -10.87 -34.71 -9.71
CA ARG A 20 -9.43 -34.95 -9.88
C ARG A 20 -8.80 -35.44 -8.55
N PRO A 21 -8.17 -36.63 -8.52
CA PRO A 21 -7.56 -37.16 -7.31
C PRO A 21 -6.25 -36.44 -6.94
N GLY A 22 -5.85 -36.57 -5.69
CA GLY A 22 -4.57 -36.06 -5.18
C GLY A 22 -4.66 -34.69 -4.51
N ALA A 23 -3.54 -34.25 -3.92
CA ALA A 23 -3.48 -32.96 -3.25
C ALA A 23 -3.53 -31.81 -4.27
N HIS A 24 -4.36 -30.80 -4.00
CA HIS A 24 -4.52 -29.64 -4.88
C HIS A 24 -3.35 -28.65 -4.81
N THR A 25 -2.56 -28.69 -3.73
CA THR A 25 -1.34 -27.88 -3.57
C THR A 25 -0.36 -28.55 -2.60
N ARG A 26 0.75 -27.87 -2.33
CA ARG A 26 1.81 -28.28 -1.40
C ARG A 26 1.33 -28.23 0.06
N SER A 27 1.88 -29.08 0.91
CA SER A 27 1.58 -29.07 2.35
C SER A 27 2.15 -27.83 3.05
N ASP A 28 1.41 -27.36 4.05
CA ASP A 28 1.80 -26.38 5.05
C ASP A 28 3.06 -26.77 5.84
N LEU A 29 3.29 -28.07 6.07
CA LEU A 29 4.43 -28.62 6.80
C LEU A 29 5.80 -28.35 6.13
N LEU A 30 5.82 -27.81 4.91
CA LEU A 30 7.06 -27.43 4.23
C LEU A 30 7.79 -26.26 4.92
N LEU A 31 7.09 -25.43 5.67
CA LEU A 31 7.67 -24.30 6.41
C LEU A 31 7.13 -24.27 7.84
N SER A 32 7.85 -23.60 8.73
CA SER A 32 7.33 -23.36 10.07
C SER A 32 6.19 -22.33 10.03
N GLY A 33 5.29 -22.36 11.02
CA GLY A 33 4.23 -21.34 11.12
C GLY A 33 4.79 -19.91 11.20
N ARG A 34 5.98 -19.72 11.79
CA ARG A 34 6.65 -18.41 11.81
C ARG A 34 7.05 -17.94 10.41
N ASP A 35 7.57 -18.83 9.58
CA ASP A 35 8.00 -18.48 8.22
C ASP A 35 6.79 -18.10 7.35
N TRP A 36 5.70 -18.86 7.44
CA TRP A 36 4.45 -18.51 6.76
C TRP A 36 3.94 -17.13 7.21
N ASN A 37 3.93 -16.87 8.51
CA ASN A 37 3.39 -15.63 9.08
C ASN A 37 4.26 -14.38 8.83
N THR A 38 5.52 -14.53 8.41
CA THR A 38 6.46 -13.38 8.33
C THR A 38 7.17 -13.23 6.99
N LEU A 39 7.40 -14.31 6.25
CA LEU A 39 8.25 -14.29 5.05
C LEU A 39 7.46 -14.45 3.75
N ILE A 40 6.22 -14.96 3.81
CA ILE A 40 5.47 -15.36 2.61
C ILE A 40 4.29 -14.43 2.34
N VAL A 41 4.35 -13.74 1.21
CA VAL A 41 3.18 -13.06 0.62
C VAL A 41 2.53 -14.02 -0.37
N GLY A 42 1.25 -14.36 -0.19
CA GLY A 42 0.50 -15.20 -1.11
C GLY A 42 0.14 -14.46 -2.39
N LYS A 43 -0.09 -15.18 -3.49
CA LYS A 43 -0.48 -14.59 -4.77
C LYS A 43 -1.62 -15.38 -5.40
N LEU A 44 -2.62 -14.65 -5.91
CA LEU A 44 -3.73 -15.21 -6.65
C LEU A 44 -3.27 -15.88 -7.95
N SER A 45 -3.77 -17.08 -8.24
CA SER A 45 -3.49 -17.77 -9.51
C SER A 45 -3.95 -16.95 -10.72
N HIS A 46 -3.15 -16.95 -11.80
CA HIS A 46 -3.38 -16.06 -12.92
C HIS A 46 -4.63 -16.38 -13.75
N TRP A 47 -5.12 -17.61 -13.72
CA TRP A 47 -6.29 -18.02 -14.49
C TRP A 47 -7.62 -17.68 -13.81
N ILE A 48 -7.60 -17.25 -12.54
CA ILE A 48 -8.81 -16.88 -11.79
C ILE A 48 -9.33 -15.55 -12.34
N GLN A 49 -10.53 -15.60 -12.92
CA GLN A 49 -11.24 -14.46 -13.53
C GLN A 49 -12.68 -14.41 -12.98
N ALA A 50 -12.82 -13.87 -11.77
CA ALA A 50 -14.11 -13.81 -11.07
C ALA A 50 -15.17 -12.97 -11.81
N ASP A 51 -14.74 -12.05 -12.67
CA ASP A 51 -15.61 -11.15 -13.43
C ASP A 51 -15.72 -11.54 -14.91
N SER A 52 -15.38 -12.79 -15.26
CA SER A 52 -15.52 -13.30 -16.63
C SER A 52 -16.98 -13.27 -17.11
N GLU A 53 -17.20 -12.89 -18.37
CA GLU A 53 -18.51 -12.96 -19.00
C GLU A 53 -19.01 -14.41 -19.13
N VAL A 54 -18.06 -15.34 -19.34
CA VAL A 54 -18.33 -16.77 -19.49
C VAL A 54 -18.70 -17.36 -18.13
N LYS A 55 -19.97 -17.79 -18.01
CA LYS A 55 -20.56 -18.30 -16.75
C LYS A 55 -19.76 -19.43 -16.11
N THR A 56 -19.24 -20.37 -16.89
CA THR A 56 -18.46 -21.51 -16.38
C THR A 56 -17.13 -21.06 -15.79
N ILE A 57 -16.38 -20.20 -16.52
CA ILE A 57 -15.12 -19.62 -16.03
C ILE A 57 -15.37 -18.81 -14.77
N ARG A 58 -16.43 -17.99 -14.76
CA ARG A 58 -16.83 -17.21 -13.60
C ARG A 58 -17.06 -18.11 -12.39
N LYS A 59 -17.97 -19.08 -12.46
CA LYS A 59 -18.27 -20.00 -11.34
C LYS A 59 -17.04 -20.72 -10.81
N ASN A 60 -16.20 -21.27 -11.69
CA ASN A 60 -14.97 -21.94 -11.28
C ASN A 60 -13.96 -20.97 -10.65
N SER A 61 -13.86 -19.76 -11.18
CA SER A 61 -13.01 -18.71 -10.61
C SER A 61 -13.50 -18.24 -9.25
N GLU A 62 -14.82 -18.14 -9.04
CA GLU A 62 -15.38 -17.82 -7.72
C GLU A 62 -15.00 -18.88 -6.68
N ALA A 63 -15.19 -20.16 -7.01
CA ALA A 63 -14.82 -21.27 -6.13
C ALA A 63 -13.30 -21.33 -5.88
N ALA A 64 -12.50 -21.14 -6.92
CA ALA A 64 -11.04 -21.11 -6.82
C ALA A 64 -10.54 -19.94 -5.97
N LEU A 65 -11.13 -18.76 -6.13
CA LEU A 65 -10.79 -17.57 -5.35
C LEU A 65 -11.08 -17.79 -3.86
N VAL A 66 -12.27 -18.29 -3.52
CA VAL A 66 -12.61 -18.62 -2.13
C VAL A 66 -11.65 -19.68 -1.56
N GLN A 67 -11.31 -20.70 -2.36
CA GLN A 67 -10.35 -21.72 -1.94
C GLN A 67 -8.96 -21.13 -1.65
N GLU A 68 -8.43 -20.27 -2.51
CA GLU A 68 -7.12 -19.65 -2.31
C GLU A 68 -7.11 -18.68 -1.12
N LEU A 69 -8.16 -17.88 -0.94
CA LEU A 69 -8.31 -16.98 0.20
C LEU A 69 -8.38 -17.75 1.53
N ASN A 70 -9.20 -18.81 1.58
CA ASN A 70 -9.29 -19.65 2.77
C ASN A 70 -7.98 -20.36 3.08
N PHE A 71 -7.23 -20.80 2.06
CA PHE A 71 -5.93 -21.43 2.28
C PHE A 71 -4.87 -20.41 2.73
N ALA A 72 -4.91 -19.18 2.21
CA ALA A 72 -4.06 -18.09 2.70
C ALA A 72 -4.31 -17.76 4.17
N ALA A 73 -5.59 -17.72 4.58
CA ALA A 73 -5.98 -17.53 5.97
C ALA A 73 -5.54 -18.71 6.86
N TYR A 74 -5.69 -19.94 6.38
CA TYR A 74 -5.24 -21.15 7.07
C TYR A 74 -3.72 -21.16 7.33
N LEU A 75 -2.93 -20.73 6.33
CA LEU A 75 -1.48 -20.61 6.46
C LEU A 75 -1.04 -19.42 7.34
N GLY A 76 -1.95 -18.52 7.71
CA GLY A 76 -1.63 -17.35 8.52
C GLY A 76 -0.80 -16.28 7.79
N LEU A 77 -0.95 -16.17 6.46
CA LEU A 77 -0.10 -15.28 5.67
C LEU A 77 -0.26 -13.81 6.09
N PRO A 78 0.83 -13.02 6.18
CA PRO A 78 0.77 -11.60 6.52
C PRO A 78 0.09 -10.77 5.43
N ALA A 79 0.24 -11.16 4.16
CA ALA A 79 -0.41 -10.50 3.04
C ALA A 79 -0.74 -11.47 1.89
N PHE A 80 -1.80 -11.15 1.15
CA PHE A 80 -2.23 -11.85 -0.05
C PHE A 80 -2.44 -10.87 -1.21
N MET A 81 -1.76 -11.13 -2.33
CA MET A 81 -1.71 -10.26 -3.50
C MET A 81 -2.78 -10.62 -4.52
N ILE A 82 -3.59 -9.63 -4.90
CA ILE A 82 -4.72 -9.77 -5.83
C ILE A 82 -4.58 -8.73 -6.94
N PRO A 83 -4.40 -9.13 -8.21
CA PRO A 83 -4.28 -8.17 -9.29
C PRO A 83 -5.62 -7.66 -9.80
N LEU A 84 -5.74 -6.34 -10.03
CA LEU A 84 -6.79 -5.78 -10.90
C LEU A 84 -6.30 -5.79 -12.34
N ARG A 85 -7.06 -6.44 -13.23
CA ARG A 85 -6.68 -6.64 -14.64
C ARG A 85 -7.58 -5.97 -15.65
N GLN A 86 -8.74 -5.54 -15.19
CA GLN A 86 -9.80 -4.98 -16.02
C GLN A 86 -10.52 -3.90 -15.22
N GLU A 87 -11.36 -3.11 -15.88
CA GLU A 87 -12.12 -2.05 -15.22
C GLU A 87 -13.14 -2.63 -14.23
N ASN A 88 -13.89 -3.65 -14.64
CA ASN A 88 -14.94 -4.25 -13.83
C ASN A 88 -14.41 -5.38 -12.95
N ASN A 89 -14.32 -5.15 -11.64
CA ASN A 89 -13.94 -6.15 -10.64
C ASN A 89 -15.01 -6.32 -9.56
N ALA A 90 -16.29 -6.09 -9.90
CA ALA A 90 -17.38 -6.06 -8.92
C ALA A 90 -17.57 -7.40 -8.20
N ASN A 91 -17.47 -8.51 -8.92
CA ASN A 91 -17.63 -9.85 -8.35
C ASN A 91 -16.41 -10.27 -7.53
N LEU A 92 -15.20 -9.96 -8.01
CA LEU A 92 -13.97 -10.08 -7.22
C LEU A 92 -14.10 -9.34 -5.88
N ALA A 93 -14.52 -8.07 -5.92
CA ALA A 93 -14.71 -7.25 -4.72
C ALA A 93 -15.78 -7.82 -3.79
N ARG A 94 -16.92 -8.28 -4.33
CA ARG A 94 -17.98 -8.94 -3.54
C ARG A 94 -17.47 -10.17 -2.79
N ILE A 95 -16.70 -11.04 -3.46
CA ILE A 95 -16.17 -12.26 -2.86
C ILE A 95 -15.12 -11.93 -1.81
N LEU A 96 -14.22 -10.99 -2.11
CA LEU A 96 -13.22 -10.54 -1.17
C LEU A 96 -13.85 -9.93 0.09
N LEU A 97 -14.87 -9.07 -0.07
CA LEU A 97 -15.61 -8.48 1.04
C LEU A 97 -16.31 -9.53 1.89
N ASN A 98 -16.96 -10.50 1.24
CA ASN A 98 -17.58 -11.63 1.95
C ASN A 98 -16.53 -12.42 2.73
N HIS A 99 -15.38 -12.73 2.13
CA HIS A 99 -14.29 -13.42 2.82
C HIS A 99 -13.84 -12.63 4.05
N ILE A 100 -13.57 -11.32 3.90
CA ILE A 100 -13.18 -10.42 5.00
C ILE A 100 -14.19 -10.45 6.15
N HIS A 101 -15.49 -10.50 5.87
CA HIS A 101 -16.52 -10.53 6.91
C HIS A 101 -16.77 -11.92 7.52
N THR A 102 -16.44 -12.99 6.82
CA THR A 102 -16.73 -14.37 7.27
C THR A 102 -15.71 -14.96 8.25
N GLY A 103 -14.66 -14.24 8.65
CA GLY A 103 -13.69 -14.73 9.64
C GLY A 103 -12.81 -13.64 10.26
N HIS A 104 -12.06 -14.02 11.30
CA HIS A 104 -11.03 -13.17 11.90
C HIS A 104 -9.71 -13.36 11.16
N HIS A 105 -9.53 -12.62 10.06
CA HIS A 105 -8.28 -12.64 9.29
C HIS A 105 -7.40 -11.46 9.72
N SER A 106 -6.14 -11.73 10.07
CA SER A 106 -5.12 -10.69 10.28
C SER A 106 -4.36 -10.34 8.99
N SER A 107 -4.60 -11.09 7.92
CA SER A 107 -3.95 -10.94 6.62
C SER A 107 -4.35 -9.62 5.94
N MET A 108 -3.36 -8.92 5.39
CA MET A 108 -3.60 -7.78 4.52
C MET A 108 -3.88 -8.23 3.09
N PHE A 109 -4.78 -7.55 2.38
CA PHE A 109 -4.98 -7.79 0.95
C PHE A 109 -4.28 -6.70 0.14
N TRP A 110 -3.22 -7.08 -0.57
CA TRP A 110 -2.48 -6.17 -1.45
C TRP A 110 -3.14 -6.19 -2.81
N ILE A 111 -3.97 -5.17 -3.06
CA ILE A 111 -4.58 -4.96 -4.37
C ILE A 111 -3.54 -4.36 -5.29
N SER A 112 -3.41 -4.96 -6.47
CA SER A 112 -2.53 -4.42 -7.46
C SER A 112 -3.17 -3.58 -8.50
N VAL A 113 -2.49 -2.48 -8.82
CA VAL A 113 -2.85 -1.67 -9.95
C VAL A 113 -1.57 -1.22 -10.64
N PRO A 114 -1.35 -1.56 -11.92
CA PRO A 114 -0.19 -1.04 -12.64
C PRO A 114 -0.29 0.49 -12.76
N LEU A 115 0.85 1.17 -12.78
CA LEU A 115 0.88 2.64 -12.85
C LEU A 115 0.28 3.18 -14.17
N MET A 116 0.33 2.35 -15.23
CA MET A 116 -0.34 2.56 -16.51
C MET A 116 -1.09 1.29 -16.89
N ALA A 117 -2.28 1.42 -17.48
CA ALA A 117 -2.97 0.26 -18.04
C ALA A 117 -2.13 -0.34 -19.18
N ALA A 118 -2.23 -1.66 -19.37
CA ALA A 118 -1.49 -2.34 -20.43
C ALA A 118 -1.83 -1.81 -21.83
N GLU A 119 -3.03 -1.24 -22.00
CA GLU A 119 -3.53 -0.62 -23.23
C GLU A 119 -2.91 0.77 -23.50
N ASP A 120 -2.41 1.44 -22.46
CA ASP A 120 -1.83 2.78 -22.54
C ASP A 120 -0.30 2.77 -22.69
N VAL A 121 0.33 1.60 -22.57
CA VAL A 121 1.78 1.44 -22.79
C VAL A 121 2.02 1.46 -24.31
N ARG A 122 2.86 2.39 -24.78
CA ARG A 122 3.12 2.59 -26.22
C ARG A 122 3.57 1.28 -26.89
N ASP A 123 2.79 0.81 -27.86
CA ASP A 123 3.14 -0.25 -28.80
C ASP A 123 4.18 0.27 -29.82
N ASP A 124 5.44 0.46 -29.39
CA ASP A 124 6.56 0.64 -30.31
C ASP A 124 7.28 -0.71 -30.59
N ILE A 125 6.56 -1.83 -30.53
CA ILE A 125 7.11 -3.17 -30.80
C ILE A 125 6.51 -3.71 -32.09
N ILE A 126 7.37 -3.84 -33.10
CA ILE A 126 7.12 -4.47 -34.40
C ILE A 126 6.33 -5.76 -34.21
N GLU A 127 5.15 -5.82 -34.85
CA GLU A 127 4.30 -7.01 -34.99
C GLU A 127 5.17 -8.19 -35.45
N ASN A 128 5.47 -9.15 -34.56
CA ASN A 128 5.69 -10.59 -34.87
C ASN A 128 6.31 -11.44 -33.74
N GLU A 129 6.54 -10.93 -32.53
CA GLU A 129 6.82 -11.82 -31.38
C GLU A 129 5.61 -12.03 -30.48
N PRO A 130 5.23 -13.29 -30.15
CA PRO A 130 4.15 -13.56 -29.22
C PRO A 130 4.55 -13.08 -27.83
N ILE A 131 3.88 -12.05 -27.35
CA ILE A 131 4.14 -11.46 -26.05
C ILE A 131 3.68 -12.44 -24.96
N ASN A 132 4.63 -13.14 -24.34
CA ASN A 132 4.40 -13.97 -23.17
C ASN A 132 4.28 -13.06 -21.92
N ARG A 133 3.18 -12.30 -21.83
CA ARG A 133 2.86 -11.33 -20.76
C ARG A 133 2.60 -12.08 -19.44
N LYS A 134 3.38 -11.76 -18.40
CA LYS A 134 3.15 -12.24 -17.03
C LYS A 134 2.57 -11.09 -16.22
N ASP A 135 1.25 -11.01 -16.17
CA ASP A 135 0.52 -10.00 -15.40
C ASP A 135 0.64 -10.29 -13.92
N ASP A 136 1.40 -9.46 -13.21
CA ASP A 136 1.56 -9.58 -11.78
C ASP A 136 1.56 -8.23 -11.09
N GLY A 137 1.02 -8.22 -9.88
CA GLY A 137 0.36 -7.06 -9.40
C GLY A 137 0.85 -6.44 -8.09
N THR A 138 1.38 -5.22 -8.16
CA THR A 138 1.20 -4.09 -7.20
C THR A 138 1.20 -2.78 -8.01
N ILE A 139 1.55 -1.60 -7.46
CA ILE A 139 2.05 -0.50 -8.32
C ILE A 139 3.31 -1.00 -9.01
N GLU A 140 3.12 -1.51 -10.22
CA GLU A 140 4.20 -1.87 -11.12
C GLU A 140 4.69 -0.58 -11.77
N ILE A 141 5.91 -0.19 -11.42
CA ILE A 141 6.59 0.89 -12.11
C ILE A 141 7.04 0.32 -13.46
N GLY A 142 6.38 0.76 -14.54
CA GLY A 142 6.75 0.42 -15.92
C GLY A 142 8.06 1.09 -16.35
N ALA A 143 8.62 0.63 -17.46
CA ALA A 143 9.85 1.22 -18.03
C ALA A 143 9.65 2.69 -18.45
N ASP A 144 8.45 3.00 -18.95
CA ASP A 144 8.01 4.35 -19.23
C ASP A 144 7.09 4.84 -18.10
N LEU A 145 7.38 6.04 -17.62
CA LEU A 145 6.62 6.65 -16.54
C LEU A 145 5.52 7.56 -17.11
N PRO A 146 4.29 7.52 -16.55
CA PRO A 146 3.25 8.44 -16.92
C PRO A 146 3.57 9.86 -16.43
N SER A 147 2.74 10.81 -16.84
CA SER A 147 2.87 12.21 -16.40
C SER A 147 2.83 12.35 -14.87
N GLU A 148 3.50 13.38 -14.34
CA GLU A 148 3.48 13.70 -12.89
C GLU A 148 2.05 13.80 -12.33
N ALA A 149 1.09 14.32 -13.10
CA ALA A 149 -0.31 14.41 -12.68
C ALA A 149 -0.96 13.04 -12.43
N VAL A 150 -0.50 11.97 -13.09
CA VAL A 150 -0.97 10.60 -12.84
C VAL A 150 -0.28 10.05 -11.59
N ILE A 151 1.02 10.28 -11.45
CA ILE A 151 1.80 9.84 -10.28
C ILE A 151 1.26 10.49 -9.00
N ASP A 152 0.94 11.78 -9.05
CA ASP A 152 0.47 12.54 -7.89
C ASP A 152 -0.89 12.07 -7.37
N LYS A 153 -1.74 11.48 -8.23
CA LYS A 153 -3.00 10.85 -7.80
C LYS A 153 -2.75 9.71 -6.80
N TRP A 154 -1.64 9.01 -6.93
CA TRP A 154 -1.30 7.88 -6.07
C TRP A 154 -0.68 8.30 -4.73
N LEU A 155 -0.18 9.54 -4.59
CA LEU A 155 0.51 9.97 -3.38
C LEU A 155 -0.42 10.12 -2.15
N GLY A 156 -1.73 10.24 -2.37
CA GLY A 156 -2.73 10.24 -1.30
C GLY A 156 -3.28 8.86 -0.95
N GLU A 157 -2.88 7.82 -1.69
CA GLU A 157 -3.39 6.46 -1.52
C GLU A 157 -2.54 5.67 -0.51
N PRO A 158 -3.11 4.68 0.20
CA PRO A 158 -2.40 3.88 1.20
C PRO A 158 -1.47 2.83 0.57
N ILE A 159 -0.44 3.28 -0.16
CA ILE A 159 0.53 2.42 -0.84
C ILE A 159 1.34 1.64 0.22
N LYS A 160 1.14 0.32 0.26
CA LYS A 160 1.92 -0.58 1.15
C LYS A 160 3.14 -1.17 0.48
N ALA A 161 3.10 -1.36 -0.84
CA ALA A 161 4.20 -1.94 -1.60
C ALA A 161 4.26 -1.40 -3.03
N ALA A 162 5.46 -1.40 -3.60
CA ALA A 162 5.74 -1.09 -5.00
C ALA A 162 6.52 -2.23 -5.65
N ILE A 163 6.07 -2.70 -6.82
CA ILE A 163 6.77 -3.70 -7.63
C ILE A 163 7.72 -2.97 -8.58
N LEU A 164 8.97 -3.42 -8.58
CA LEU A 164 10.02 -2.99 -9.47
C LEU A 164 10.42 -4.17 -10.36
N PRO A 165 9.97 -4.19 -11.62
CA PRO A 165 10.45 -5.16 -12.59
C PRO A 165 11.95 -4.98 -12.83
N THR A 166 12.70 -6.07 -12.96
CA THR A 166 14.13 -6.01 -13.31
C THR A 166 14.37 -5.35 -14.67
N SER A 167 13.34 -5.24 -15.50
CA SER A 167 13.37 -4.60 -16.81
C SER A 167 13.53 -3.08 -16.79
N ILE A 168 13.15 -2.40 -15.69
CA ILE A 168 13.23 -0.93 -15.59
C ILE A 168 14.63 -0.44 -15.20
N PHE A 169 15.51 -1.34 -14.77
CA PHE A 169 16.86 -1.01 -14.36
C PHE A 169 17.76 -0.88 -15.59
N LEU A 170 18.39 0.28 -15.71
CA LEU A 170 19.44 0.59 -16.66
C LEU A 170 20.78 0.03 -16.19
N THR A 171 21.72 -0.16 -17.10
CA THR A 171 23.07 -0.62 -16.77
C THR A 171 24.04 0.56 -16.73
N ASN A 172 24.79 0.72 -15.63
CA ASN A 172 25.82 1.75 -15.54
C ASN A 172 27.13 1.33 -16.25
N LYS A 173 28.11 2.25 -16.32
CA LYS A 173 29.44 1.97 -16.92
C LYS A 173 30.20 0.79 -16.28
N LYS A 174 29.87 0.42 -15.04
CA LYS A 174 30.47 -0.70 -14.29
C LYS A 174 29.64 -2.00 -14.37
N GLY A 175 28.57 -2.01 -15.18
CA GLY A 175 27.70 -3.17 -15.35
C GLY A 175 26.67 -3.40 -14.23
N PHE A 176 26.47 -2.44 -13.32
CA PHE A 176 25.50 -2.58 -12.22
C PHE A 176 24.13 -1.99 -12.59
N PRO A 177 23.02 -2.56 -12.05
CA PRO A 177 21.68 -2.02 -12.24
C PRO A 177 21.53 -0.67 -11.54
N VAL A 178 21.00 0.32 -12.26
CA VAL A 178 20.69 1.67 -11.79
C VAL A 178 19.36 2.15 -12.37
N LEU A 179 18.65 3.04 -11.68
CA LEU A 179 17.41 3.62 -12.18
C LEU A 179 17.65 4.97 -12.85
N SER A 180 16.78 5.34 -13.79
CA SER A 180 16.77 6.69 -14.37
C SER A 180 16.45 7.76 -13.30
N LYS A 181 16.75 9.03 -13.59
CA LYS A 181 16.47 10.13 -12.64
C LYS A 181 15.00 10.30 -12.33
N LEU A 182 14.11 10.02 -13.29
CA LEU A 182 12.67 10.07 -13.09
C LEU A 182 12.21 8.95 -12.14
N HIS A 183 12.69 7.73 -12.35
CA HIS A 183 12.41 6.61 -11.45
C HIS A 183 12.95 6.85 -10.04
N GLN A 184 14.17 7.39 -9.91
CA GLN A 184 14.74 7.76 -8.60
C GLN A 184 13.82 8.72 -7.83
N ARG A 185 13.19 9.71 -8.49
CA ARG A 185 12.25 10.63 -7.84
C ARG A 185 11.05 9.89 -7.24
N ILE A 186 10.46 8.95 -7.97
CA ILE A 186 9.34 8.14 -7.48
C ILE A 186 9.78 7.27 -6.30
N ILE A 187 10.94 6.62 -6.40
CA ILE A 187 11.50 5.81 -5.30
C ILE A 187 11.69 6.65 -4.03
N PHE A 188 12.19 7.90 -4.15
CA PHE A 188 12.30 8.79 -3.00
C PHE A 188 10.95 9.18 -2.39
N ARG A 189 9.90 9.37 -3.22
CA ARG A 189 8.53 9.59 -2.71
C ARG A 189 8.01 8.35 -1.98
N LEU A 190 8.23 7.15 -2.53
CA LEU A 190 7.82 5.88 -1.92
C LEU A 190 8.57 5.58 -0.61
N PHE A 191 9.84 5.98 -0.48
CA PHE A 191 10.55 5.91 0.80
C PHE A 191 9.93 6.78 1.90
N LYS A 192 9.29 7.92 1.55
CA LYS A 192 8.57 8.75 2.53
C LYS A 192 7.27 8.10 3.01
N LEU A 193 6.70 7.19 2.22
CA LEU A 193 5.49 6.43 2.55
C LEU A 193 5.81 5.10 3.27
N ASP A 194 7.09 4.83 3.57
CA ASP A 194 7.56 3.56 4.12
C ASP A 194 7.04 2.32 3.35
N ALA A 195 6.90 2.46 2.03
CA ALA A 195 6.42 1.38 1.16
C ALA A 195 7.46 0.26 1.06
N GLN A 196 6.99 -1.00 1.03
CA GLN A 196 7.85 -2.15 0.77
C GLN A 196 8.17 -2.29 -0.72
N PHE A 197 9.38 -2.69 -1.07
CA PHE A 197 9.77 -2.89 -2.47
C PHE A 197 9.81 -4.37 -2.83
N ILE A 198 9.15 -4.73 -3.93
CA ILE A 198 9.09 -6.11 -4.44
C ILE A 198 9.79 -6.14 -5.80
N PHE A 199 10.86 -6.93 -5.92
CA PHE A 199 11.50 -7.14 -7.22
C PHE A 199 10.80 -8.26 -7.99
N THR A 200 10.47 -8.03 -9.27
CA THR A 200 9.88 -9.05 -10.15
C THR A 200 10.69 -9.23 -11.44
N GLY A 201 10.58 -10.39 -12.07
CA GLY A 201 11.29 -10.73 -13.30
C GLY A 201 12.61 -11.50 -13.09
N SER A 202 13.22 -11.93 -14.20
CA SER A 202 14.49 -12.64 -14.20
C SER A 202 15.68 -11.68 -14.05
N ASN A 203 16.83 -12.18 -13.60
CA ASN A 203 18.05 -11.38 -13.59
C ASN A 203 18.43 -10.96 -15.03
N ARG A 204 18.46 -9.66 -15.31
CA ARG A 204 18.88 -9.11 -16.62
C ARG A 204 20.35 -8.67 -16.63
N HIS A 205 20.98 -8.60 -15.47
CA HIS A 205 22.39 -8.27 -15.31
C HIS A 205 23.14 -9.55 -14.96
N SER A 206 23.31 -10.45 -15.93
CA SER A 206 23.90 -11.79 -15.74
C SER A 206 25.27 -11.77 -15.07
N ASP A 207 26.05 -10.74 -15.35
CA ASP A 207 27.41 -10.57 -14.81
C ASP A 207 27.42 -10.10 -13.34
N LYS A 208 26.24 -9.88 -12.76
CA LYS A 208 26.01 -9.45 -11.38
C LYS A 208 24.99 -10.36 -10.70
N GLU A 209 25.10 -10.46 -9.38
CA GLU A 209 24.11 -11.18 -8.57
C GLU A 209 22.78 -10.41 -8.52
N PHE A 210 21.67 -11.13 -8.35
CA PHE A 210 20.33 -10.51 -8.18
C PHE A 210 20.28 -9.59 -6.94
N ARG A 211 21.15 -9.81 -5.95
CA ARG A 211 21.29 -8.92 -4.78
C ARG A 211 21.72 -7.49 -5.16
N SER A 212 22.33 -7.29 -6.33
CA SER A 212 22.75 -5.96 -6.80
C SER A 212 21.58 -4.97 -6.97
N TYR A 213 20.39 -5.44 -7.32
CA TYR A 213 19.18 -4.62 -7.37
C TYR A 213 18.79 -4.08 -5.99
N LEU A 214 18.86 -4.93 -4.96
CA LEU A 214 18.64 -4.54 -3.56
C LEU A 214 19.72 -3.58 -3.06
N GLN A 215 20.99 -3.86 -3.35
CA GLN A 215 22.11 -2.97 -2.98
C GLN A 215 21.92 -1.57 -3.57
N TYR A 216 21.41 -1.46 -4.81
CA TYR A 216 21.12 -0.17 -5.41
C TYR A 216 19.99 0.59 -4.70
N LEU A 217 18.90 -0.07 -4.29
CA LEU A 217 17.87 0.58 -3.47
C LEU A 217 18.40 1.00 -2.09
N GLN A 218 19.25 0.18 -1.46
CA GLN A 218 19.92 0.54 -0.21
C GLN A 218 20.78 1.79 -0.38
N TYR A 219 21.56 1.85 -1.45
CA TYR A 219 22.32 3.03 -1.83
C TYR A 219 21.42 4.25 -2.01
N LEU A 220 20.28 4.15 -2.72
CA LEU A 220 19.34 5.26 -2.85
C LEU A 220 18.79 5.71 -1.49
N ASN A 221 18.42 4.78 -0.62
CA ASN A 221 17.89 5.10 0.71
C ASN A 221 18.93 5.80 1.59
N GLU A 222 20.21 5.39 1.54
CA GLU A 222 21.30 6.03 2.28
C GLU A 222 21.61 7.44 1.76
N ASN A 223 21.43 7.67 0.46
CA ASN A 223 21.71 8.96 -0.19
C ASN A 223 20.46 9.84 -0.32
N ARG A 224 19.40 9.55 0.45
CA ARG A 224 18.21 10.41 0.48
C ARG A 224 18.51 11.74 1.19
N PRO A 225 17.82 12.83 0.83
CA PRO A 225 17.94 14.09 1.56
C PRO A 225 17.68 13.88 3.04
N ALA A 226 18.56 14.42 3.90
CA ALA A 226 18.38 14.35 5.34
C ALA A 226 17.07 15.06 5.74
N PRO A 227 16.31 14.51 6.70
CA PRO A 227 15.07 15.14 7.14
C PRO A 227 15.37 16.50 7.76
N ASN A 228 14.56 17.50 7.45
CA ASN A 228 14.66 18.80 8.09
C ASN A 228 14.16 18.75 9.54
N SER A 229 14.37 19.82 10.31
CA SER A 229 13.98 19.87 11.73
C SER A 229 12.48 19.60 11.96
N TYR A 230 11.63 20.02 11.02
CA TYR A 230 10.20 19.75 11.07
C TYR A 230 9.88 18.28 10.81
N GLU A 231 10.50 17.65 9.81
CA GLU A 231 10.33 16.22 9.51
C GLU A 231 10.82 15.33 10.66
N VAL A 232 11.90 15.73 11.36
CA VAL A 232 12.36 15.03 12.56
C VAL A 232 11.34 15.15 13.70
N PHE A 233 10.74 16.32 13.89
CA PHE A 233 9.70 16.54 14.91
C PHE A 233 8.39 15.80 14.60
N ALA A 234 7.97 15.81 13.34
CA ALA A 234 6.73 15.19 12.87
C ALA A 234 6.81 13.66 12.84
N LYS A 235 8.02 13.08 12.99
CA LYS A 235 8.22 11.63 12.94
C LYS A 235 7.40 10.90 14.01
N GLY A 236 6.58 9.95 13.57
CA GLY A 236 5.62 9.21 14.38
C GLY A 236 4.25 9.88 14.52
N TYR A 237 4.06 11.07 13.95
CA TYR A 237 2.77 11.77 13.89
C TYR A 237 2.18 11.81 12.48
N GLU A 238 2.84 11.21 11.49
CA GLU A 238 2.33 11.10 10.13
C GLU A 238 0.96 10.40 10.13
N ASP A 239 -0.05 11.10 9.62
CA ASP A 239 -1.45 10.66 9.55
C ASP A 239 -2.04 10.20 10.90
N TYR A 240 -1.43 10.59 12.02
CA TYR A 240 -1.92 10.29 13.35
C TYR A 240 -3.01 11.30 13.74
N LEU A 241 -4.26 10.86 13.72
CA LEU A 241 -5.39 11.70 14.10
C LEU A 241 -5.31 12.04 15.60
N GLN A 242 -4.91 13.27 15.90
CA GLN A 242 -4.96 13.79 17.26
C GLN A 242 -6.32 14.39 17.55
N SER A 243 -6.88 14.07 18.72
CA SER A 243 -7.92 14.92 19.28
C SER A 243 -7.35 16.34 19.41
N PRO A 244 -8.05 17.38 18.92
CA PRO A 244 -7.59 18.77 19.04
C PRO A 244 -7.19 19.15 20.47
N LEU A 245 -7.80 18.50 21.46
CA LEU A 245 -7.46 18.64 22.88
C LEU A 245 -6.00 18.24 23.17
N GLN A 246 -5.53 17.11 22.63
CA GLN A 246 -4.18 16.60 22.89
C GLN A 246 -3.10 17.46 22.23
N ALA A 247 -3.38 17.97 21.02
CA ALA A 247 -2.49 18.86 20.29
C ALA A 247 -2.29 20.18 21.06
N VAL A 248 -3.39 20.82 21.50
CA VAL A 248 -3.33 22.05 22.29
C VAL A 248 -2.65 21.80 23.64
N TYR A 249 -2.94 20.67 24.29
CA TYR A 249 -2.32 20.30 25.57
C TYR A 249 -0.79 20.22 25.46
N ARG A 250 -0.27 19.48 24.46
CA ARG A 250 1.18 19.34 24.25
C ARG A 250 1.84 20.65 23.86
N CYS A 251 1.21 21.44 22.99
CA CYS A 251 1.71 22.76 22.61
C CYS A 251 1.84 23.70 23.83
N LEU A 252 0.88 23.66 24.76
CA LEU A 252 0.94 24.49 25.96
C LEU A 252 2.06 24.09 26.91
N LEU A 253 2.33 22.78 27.06
CA LEU A 253 3.46 22.29 27.86
C LEU A 253 4.81 22.69 27.25
N ASP A 254 4.93 22.62 25.92
CA ASP A 254 6.17 22.96 25.21
C ASP A 254 6.47 24.46 25.24
N ARG A 255 5.43 25.30 25.08
CA ARG A 255 5.58 26.77 25.06
C ARG A 255 5.69 27.40 26.44
N VAL A 256 5.16 26.74 27.48
CA VAL A 256 5.12 27.29 28.85
C VAL A 256 5.75 26.28 29.81
N PRO A 257 7.03 26.50 30.19
CA PRO A 257 7.71 25.74 31.23
C PRO A 257 6.96 25.79 32.58
N ASP A 258 7.20 24.80 33.45
CA ASP A 258 6.50 24.68 34.74
C ASP A 258 6.72 25.90 35.65
N GLU A 259 7.88 26.56 35.56
CA GLU A 259 8.20 27.76 36.34
C GLU A 259 7.32 28.96 35.97
N GLN A 260 6.72 28.93 34.78
CA GLN A 260 5.93 30.04 34.23
C GLN A 260 4.44 29.74 34.16
N LYS A 261 3.98 28.61 34.71
CA LYS A 261 2.59 28.14 34.55
C LYS A 261 1.54 29.16 35.00
N ASP A 262 1.85 29.92 36.05
CA ASP A 262 0.91 30.89 36.66
C ASP A 262 1.07 32.32 36.12
N THR A 263 2.23 32.65 35.53
CA THR A 263 2.59 33.99 35.08
C THR A 263 2.40 34.17 33.57
N ASN A 264 2.66 33.13 32.78
CA ASN A 264 2.65 33.18 31.33
C ASN A 264 1.28 32.74 30.78
N THR A 265 0.53 33.70 30.24
CA THR A 265 -0.78 33.44 29.61
C THR A 265 -0.61 33.41 28.09
N GLN A 266 -0.86 32.26 27.46
CA GLN A 266 -0.79 32.11 26.00
C GLN A 266 -2.10 32.56 25.33
N VAL A 267 -2.01 33.31 24.24
CA VAL A 267 -3.18 33.67 23.42
C VAL A 267 -3.40 32.60 22.36
N LEU A 268 -4.61 32.03 22.33
CA LEU A 268 -4.99 30.96 21.39
C LEU A 268 -6.17 31.45 20.54
N MET A 269 -6.02 31.41 19.22
CA MET A 269 -7.08 31.82 18.29
C MET A 269 -7.64 30.61 17.55
N VAL A 270 -8.95 30.38 17.65
CA VAL A 270 -9.67 29.36 16.90
C VAL A 270 -10.28 30.02 15.67
N LEU A 271 -9.68 29.78 14.49
CA LEU A 271 -10.14 30.32 13.21
C LEU A 271 -11.17 29.37 12.58
N GLY A 272 -12.42 29.79 12.50
CA GLY A 272 -13.55 28.93 12.12
C GLY A 272 -14.10 28.14 13.31
N ALA A 273 -14.52 28.86 14.36
CA ALA A 273 -14.95 28.23 15.61
C ALA A 273 -16.25 27.41 15.50
N GLY A 274 -17.08 27.65 14.48
CA GLY A 274 -18.37 26.98 14.29
C GLY A 274 -19.24 27.09 15.54
N ARG A 275 -19.79 25.96 15.99
CA ARG A 275 -20.57 25.87 17.25
C ARG A 275 -19.70 25.69 18.52
N GLY A 276 -18.42 26.04 18.45
CA GLY A 276 -17.49 25.99 19.58
C GLY A 276 -16.85 24.64 19.99
N PRO A 277 -16.91 23.51 19.25
CA PRO A 277 -16.29 22.26 19.72
C PRO A 277 -14.76 22.38 19.91
N LEU A 278 -14.08 23.14 19.04
CA LEU A 278 -12.64 23.37 19.11
C LEU A 278 -12.25 24.35 20.24
N VAL A 279 -13.11 25.32 20.55
CA VAL A 279 -12.95 26.21 21.70
C VAL A 279 -13.03 25.39 23.00
N ASN A 280 -14.04 24.53 23.12
CA ASN A 280 -14.19 23.62 24.26
C ASN A 280 -13.05 22.61 24.37
N ALA A 281 -12.51 22.11 23.26
CA ALA A 281 -11.32 21.26 23.26
C ALA A 281 -10.09 22.01 23.80
N SER A 282 -9.88 23.27 23.36
CA SER A 282 -8.75 24.10 23.77
C SER A 282 -8.79 24.46 25.26
N LEU A 283 -9.97 24.79 25.79
CA LEU A 283 -10.16 25.06 27.23
C LEU A 283 -9.91 23.82 28.09
N ARG A 284 -10.41 22.64 27.66
CA ARG A 284 -10.13 21.37 28.35
C ARG A 284 -8.65 21.03 28.33
N ALA A 285 -7.98 21.26 27.20
CA ALA A 285 -6.55 21.04 27.05
C ALA A 285 -5.73 21.91 28.00
N ALA A 286 -6.04 23.21 28.11
CA ALA A 286 -5.38 24.11 29.04
C ALA A 286 -5.62 23.74 30.51
N LYS A 287 -6.84 23.34 30.86
CA LYS A 287 -7.16 22.85 32.20
C LYS A 287 -6.35 21.59 32.53
N GLN A 288 -6.23 20.66 31.59
CA GLN A 288 -5.43 19.45 31.77
C GLN A 288 -3.92 19.75 31.84
N ALA A 289 -3.42 20.75 31.10
CA ALA A 289 -2.02 21.17 31.10
C ALA A 289 -1.63 22.05 32.29
N GLU A 290 -2.60 22.48 33.11
CA GLU A 290 -2.41 23.51 34.14
C GLU A 290 -1.73 24.76 33.59
N ARG A 291 -2.11 25.19 32.38
CA ARG A 291 -1.57 26.40 31.72
C ARG A 291 -2.64 27.43 31.48
N ARG A 292 -2.30 28.70 31.67
CA ARG A 292 -3.21 29.82 31.45
C ARG A 292 -3.30 30.14 29.97
N ILE A 293 -4.52 30.21 29.45
CA ILE A 293 -4.77 30.62 28.07
C ILE A 293 -5.84 31.71 27.98
N ARG A 294 -5.74 32.54 26.94
CA ARG A 294 -6.79 33.46 26.51
C ARG A 294 -7.25 33.07 25.11
N VAL A 295 -8.49 32.58 25.00
CA VAL A 295 -9.03 32.07 23.72
C VAL A 295 -9.80 33.15 22.99
N TYR A 296 -9.55 33.29 21.69
CA TYR A 296 -10.38 34.06 20.76
C TYR A 296 -11.02 33.12 19.75
N ALA A 297 -12.35 33.13 19.67
CA ALA A 297 -13.10 32.38 18.66
C ALA A 297 -13.43 33.32 17.49
N VAL A 298 -12.91 33.03 16.31
CA VAL A 298 -13.15 33.80 15.09
C VAL A 298 -14.08 32.99 14.20
N GLU A 299 -15.25 33.53 13.88
CA GLU A 299 -16.25 32.87 13.04
C GLU A 299 -16.87 33.89 12.09
N LYS A 300 -17.02 33.51 10.81
CA LYS A 300 -17.58 34.37 9.76
C LYS A 300 -19.09 34.21 9.63
N ASN A 301 -19.64 33.06 10.05
CA ASN A 301 -21.06 32.79 9.97
C ASN A 301 -21.80 33.47 11.14
N PRO A 302 -22.61 34.51 10.89
CA PRO A 302 -23.29 35.26 11.95
C PRO A 302 -24.27 34.39 12.75
N ASN A 303 -24.82 33.32 12.14
CA ASN A 303 -25.72 32.40 12.84
C ASN A 303 -24.98 31.53 13.87
N ALA A 304 -23.71 31.19 13.60
CA ALA A 304 -22.89 30.39 14.51
C ALA A 304 -22.38 31.22 15.70
N VAL A 305 -22.22 32.54 15.54
CA VAL A 305 -21.82 33.47 16.61
C VAL A 305 -22.88 33.59 17.73
N ILE A 306 -24.14 33.27 17.43
CA ILE A 306 -25.23 33.27 18.41
C ILE A 306 -25.15 32.05 19.35
N THR A 307 -24.42 31.00 18.95
CA THR A 307 -24.34 29.71 19.66
C THR A 307 -23.18 29.68 20.65
#